data_AF-A0A382MC97-F1
#
_entry.id   AF-A0A382MC97-F1
#
_cell.length_a   1.000
_cell.length_b   1.000
_cell.length_c   1.000
_cell.angle_alpha   90.00
_cell.angle_beta   90.00
_cell.angle_gamma   90.00
#
_symmetry.space_group_name_H-M   'P 1'
#
loop_
_entity.id
_entity.type
_entity.pdbx_description
1 polymer ?
#
loop_
_entity_poly.entity_id
_entity_poly.type
_entity_poly.pdbx_seq_one_letter_code
_entity_poly.pdbx_strand_id
1 'polypeptide(L)'
;MAHIDAGKTTLTERILFYTGRTHKLGEVHEGGATMDWMEQERERGITITSAATTAIWDDHRINIIDTPGHVDFTVEVERSLRILDGTIAIFCAVGGVEPQSETVWRQADKYNVPRIAFVNKMDRVGADYFFVTNMIKDRLKANPLPLTLPIGEGEMFNGIIDLL
;
A
#
# COMPACT_ATOMS: atom_id res chain seq x y z
N MET A 1 -4.36 -2.38 -1.22
CA MET A 1 -4.03 -3.77 -1.59
C MET A 1 -2.55 -3.91 -1.92
N ALA A 2 -1.91 -5.01 -1.50
CA ALA A 2 -0.49 -5.29 -1.80
C ALA A 2 -0.09 -6.70 -1.34
N HIS A 3 1.04 -7.22 -1.82
CA HIS A 3 1.70 -8.40 -1.25
C HIS A 3 2.22 -8.16 0.19
N ILE A 4 2.72 -9.22 0.83
CA ILE A 4 3.31 -9.17 2.19
C ILE A 4 4.47 -8.18 2.20
N ASP A 5 4.66 -7.46 3.30
CA ASP A 5 5.75 -6.50 3.50
C ASP A 5 5.85 -5.33 2.51
N ALA A 6 4.88 -5.13 1.62
CA ALA A 6 4.87 -3.95 0.74
C ALA A 6 4.69 -2.62 1.50
N GLY A 7 4.27 -2.66 2.78
CA GLY A 7 4.12 -1.49 3.65
C GLY A 7 2.70 -0.90 3.70
N LYS A 8 1.65 -1.73 3.64
CA LYS A 8 0.24 -1.30 3.76
C LYS A 8 -0.03 -0.57 5.08
N THR A 9 0.28 -1.22 6.19
CA THR A 9 0.06 -0.71 7.54
C THR A 9 0.82 0.58 7.77
N THR A 10 2.11 0.63 7.40
CA THR A 10 2.92 1.84 7.48
C THR A 10 2.35 2.99 6.65
N LEU A 11 1.81 2.72 5.45
CA LEU A 11 1.17 3.75 4.64
C LEU A 11 -0.11 4.27 5.32
N THR A 12 -0.96 3.37 5.82
CA THR A 12 -2.18 3.72 6.55
C THR A 12 -1.85 4.62 7.75
N GLU A 13 -0.84 4.27 8.54
CA GLU A 13 -0.41 5.08 9.69
C GLU A 13 0.08 6.46 9.30
N ARG A 14 0.81 6.57 8.18
CA ARG A 14 1.23 7.87 7.63
C ARG A 14 0.04 8.72 7.19
N ILE A 15 -0.97 8.13 6.55
CA ILE A 15 -2.22 8.83 6.19
C ILE A 15 -2.91 9.36 7.46
N LEU A 16 -3.04 8.54 8.50
CA LEU A 16 -3.66 8.95 9.76
C LEU A 16 -2.88 10.06 10.47
N PHE A 17 -1.55 10.03 10.39
CA PHE A 17 -0.70 11.09 10.95
C PHE A 17 -0.86 12.41 10.20
N TYR A 18 -0.74 12.40 8.86
CA TYR A 18 -0.84 13.62 8.06
C TYR A 18 -2.23 14.25 8.09
N THR A 19 -3.27 13.44 8.28
CA THR A 19 -4.66 13.92 8.46
C THR A 19 -4.96 14.41 9.89
N GLY A 20 -3.96 14.39 10.79
CA GLY A 20 -4.10 14.82 12.18
C GLY A 20 -4.92 13.89 13.06
N ARG A 21 -5.28 12.69 12.57
CA ARG A 21 -6.08 11.70 13.31
C ARG A 21 -5.26 11.01 14.40
N THR A 22 -3.95 10.85 14.19
CA THR A 22 -3.00 10.33 15.18
C THR A 22 -1.90 11.36 15.43
N HIS A 23 -1.53 11.57 16.70
CA HIS A 23 -0.50 12.54 17.10
C HIS A 23 0.90 11.92 17.30
N LYS A 24 1.04 10.61 17.06
CA LYS A 24 2.32 9.89 17.12
C LYS A 24 2.44 9.00 15.89
N LEU A 25 3.61 9.05 15.24
CA LEU A 25 4.02 8.05 14.26
C LEU A 25 4.50 6.83 15.03
N GLY A 26 3.72 5.74 15.03
CA GLY A 26 4.22 4.46 15.51
C GLY A 26 5.26 3.95 14.53
N GLU A 27 6.50 3.78 14.95
CA GLU A 27 7.42 2.93 14.19
C GLU A 27 7.03 1.48 14.46
N VAL A 28 6.68 0.76 13.39
CA VAL A 28 6.28 -0.66 13.43
C VAL A 28 7.32 -1.54 14.14
N HIS A 29 8.57 -1.07 14.23
CA HIS A 29 9.68 -1.75 14.90
C HIS A 29 9.64 -1.70 16.45
N GLU A 30 8.89 -0.78 17.07
CA GLU A 30 8.73 -0.72 18.54
C GLU A 30 7.37 -1.25 19.01
N GLY A 31 6.74 -2.14 18.22
CA GLY A 31 5.47 -2.75 18.57
C GLY A 31 4.31 -1.76 18.69
N GLY A 32 4.45 -0.50 18.24
CA GLY A 32 3.48 0.57 18.48
C GLY A 32 2.41 0.76 17.40
N ALA A 33 2.25 -0.18 16.48
CA ALA A 33 1.27 -0.02 15.41
C ALA A 33 -0.15 0.08 16.01
N THR A 34 -0.85 1.18 15.72
CA THR A 34 -2.19 1.42 16.33
C THR A 34 -3.25 0.51 15.71
N MET A 35 -2.98 0.00 14.51
CA MET A 35 -3.90 -0.84 13.73
C MET A 35 -3.72 -2.33 14.01
N ASP A 36 -2.48 -2.78 14.28
CA ASP A 36 -2.18 -4.17 14.66
C ASP A 36 -2.40 -4.34 16.18
N TRP A 37 -3.67 -4.42 16.58
CA TRP A 37 -4.07 -4.50 17.99
C TRP A 37 -3.92 -5.93 18.57
N MET A 38 -3.83 -6.95 17.73
CA MET A 38 -3.64 -8.33 18.18
C MET A 38 -2.16 -8.61 18.51
N GLU A 39 -1.94 -9.29 19.63
CA GLU A 39 -0.61 -9.70 20.09
C GLU A 39 0.13 -10.52 19.01
N GLN A 40 -0.59 -11.37 18.29
CA GLN A 40 -0.07 -12.20 17.19
C GLN A 40 0.34 -11.39 15.96
N GLU A 41 -0.34 -10.27 15.66
CA GLU A 41 0.05 -9.36 14.58
C GLU A 41 1.36 -8.66 14.94
N ARG A 42 1.48 -8.19 16.18
CA ARG A 42 2.68 -7.53 16.71
C ARG A 42 3.88 -8.47 16.80
N GLU A 43 3.67 -9.72 17.24
CA GLU A 43 4.73 -10.74 17.33
C GLU A 43 5.29 -11.14 15.96
N ARG A 44 4.43 -11.18 14.93
CA ARG A 44 4.79 -11.68 13.60
C ARG A 44 5.11 -10.58 12.59
N GLY A 45 4.81 -9.31 12.92
CA GLY A 45 5.00 -8.17 12.02
C GLY A 45 4.10 -8.22 10.78
N ILE A 46 2.94 -8.89 10.87
CA ILE A 46 1.99 -9.02 9.76
C ILE A 46 0.58 -8.59 10.20
N THR A 47 -0.16 -7.95 9.31
CA THR A 47 -1.59 -7.67 9.51
C THR A 47 -2.42 -8.91 9.19
N ILE A 48 -3.19 -9.37 10.17
CA ILE A 48 -4.01 -10.59 10.15
C ILE A 48 -5.49 -10.26 9.96
N THR A 49 -5.98 -9.16 10.54
CA THR A 49 -7.36 -8.69 10.38
C THR A 49 -7.45 -7.32 9.74
N SER A 50 -8.51 -7.11 8.97
CA SER A 50 -8.79 -5.80 8.40
C SER A 50 -9.26 -4.84 9.49
N ALA A 51 -8.64 -3.67 9.53
CA ALA A 51 -9.03 -2.59 10.42
C ALA A 51 -9.64 -1.45 9.59
N ALA A 52 -10.83 -0.99 10.01
CA ALA A 52 -11.51 0.14 9.39
C ALA A 52 -11.27 1.41 10.21
N THR A 53 -10.91 2.50 9.53
CA THR A 53 -10.68 3.81 10.16
C THR A 53 -11.16 4.94 9.25
N THR A 54 -11.24 6.14 9.79
CA THR A 54 -11.68 7.33 9.05
C THR A 54 -10.67 8.45 9.24
N ALA A 55 -10.36 9.14 8.14
CA ALA A 55 -9.55 10.35 8.08
C ALA A 55 -10.33 11.49 7.42
N ILE A 56 -9.94 12.73 7.72
CA ILE A 56 -10.45 13.93 7.04
C ILE A 56 -9.25 14.61 6.37
N TRP A 57 -9.37 14.89 5.07
CA TRP A 57 -8.36 15.59 4.29
C TRP A 57 -9.03 16.66 3.43
N ASP A 58 -8.67 17.93 3.59
CA ASP A 58 -9.24 19.06 2.85
C ASP A 58 -10.78 19.02 2.77
N ASP A 59 -11.46 18.89 3.91
CA ASP A 59 -12.94 18.73 4.03
C ASP A 59 -13.54 17.45 3.41
N HIS A 60 -12.72 16.54 2.90
CA HIS A 60 -13.15 15.24 2.40
C HIS A 60 -13.01 14.17 3.47
N ARG A 61 -14.07 13.37 3.67
CA ARG A 61 -14.03 12.19 4.54
C ARG A 61 -13.54 10.98 3.75
N ILE A 62 -12.47 10.35 4.23
CA ILE A 62 -11.89 9.15 3.64
C ILE A 62 -12.05 8.00 4.64
N ASN A 63 -12.77 6.95 4.23
CA ASN A 63 -12.85 5.71 5.00
C ASN A 63 -11.82 4.72 4.45
N ILE A 64 -10.99 4.19 5.35
CA ILE A 64 -9.86 3.32 5.00
C ILE A 64 -10.13 1.95 5.58
N ILE A 65 -10.01 0.92 4.75
CA ILE A 65 -9.95 -0.47 5.18
C ILE A 65 -8.52 -0.93 4.92
N ASP A 66 -7.74 -1.08 6.00
CA ASP A 66 -6.44 -1.74 5.90
C ASP A 66 -6.69 -3.24 5.80
N THR A 67 -6.10 -3.90 4.82
CA THR A 67 -6.40 -5.30 4.50
C THR A 67 -5.17 -6.18 4.75
N PRO A 68 -5.35 -7.43 5.23
CA PRO A 68 -4.27 -8.38 5.38
C PRO A 68 -3.41 -8.53 4.14
N GLY A 69 -2.10 -8.67 4.36
CA GLY A 69 -1.13 -8.79 3.28
C GLY A 69 -0.81 -10.21 2.86
N HIS A 70 -1.23 -11.22 3.62
CA HIS A 70 -0.85 -12.61 3.41
C HIS A 70 -1.88 -13.37 2.55
N VAL A 71 -1.41 -14.35 1.79
CA VAL A 71 -2.22 -15.14 0.83
C VAL A 71 -3.34 -15.91 1.53
N ASP A 72 -3.12 -16.28 2.78
CA ASP A 72 -4.08 -17.02 3.61
C ASP A 72 -5.33 -16.21 3.94
N PHE A 73 -5.29 -14.88 3.75
CA PHE A 73 -6.40 -13.97 4.04
C PHE A 73 -7.01 -13.34 2.78
N THR A 74 -6.82 -13.96 1.62
CA THR A 74 -7.34 -13.48 0.32
C THR A 74 -8.86 -13.35 0.26
N VAL A 75 -9.61 -14.15 1.03
CA VAL A 75 -11.08 -14.02 1.13
C VAL A 75 -11.48 -12.69 1.75
N GLU A 76 -10.70 -12.19 2.71
CA GLU A 76 -10.98 -10.93 3.37
C GLU A 76 -10.68 -9.74 2.46
N VAL A 77 -9.55 -9.80 1.74
CA VAL A 77 -9.23 -8.83 0.67
C VAL A 77 -10.34 -8.77 -0.36
N GLU A 78 -10.86 -9.91 -0.82
CA GLU A 78 -11.94 -9.96 -1.80
C GLU A 78 -13.24 -9.34 -1.27
N ARG A 79 -13.58 -9.55 0.01
CA ARG A 79 -14.76 -8.94 0.64
C ARG A 79 -14.63 -7.43 0.74
N SER A 80 -13.46 -6.92 1.13
CA SER A 80 -13.19 -5.49 1.21
C SER A 80 -13.31 -4.82 -0.17
N LEU A 81 -12.76 -5.43 -1.22
CA LEU A 81 -12.85 -4.90 -2.58
C LEU A 81 -14.29 -4.76 -3.12
N ARG A 82 -15.28 -5.49 -2.59
CA ARG A 82 -16.68 -5.37 -3.02
C ARG A 82 -17.38 -4.10 -2.57
N ILE A 83 -16.87 -3.45 -1.53
CA ILE A 83 -17.52 -2.32 -0.86
C ILE A 83 -16.72 -1.02 -0.96
N LEU A 84 -15.54 -1.06 -1.55
CA LEU A 84 -14.64 0.09 -1.68
C LEU A 84 -14.89 0.84 -2.98
N ASP A 85 -14.91 2.18 -2.90
CA ASP A 85 -14.99 3.07 -4.06
C ASP A 85 -13.68 3.12 -4.87
N GLY A 86 -12.57 2.72 -4.26
CA GLY A 86 -11.24 2.69 -4.87
C GLY A 86 -10.21 2.01 -3.98
N THR A 87 -9.02 1.74 -4.52
CA THR A 87 -7.92 1.15 -3.73
C THR A 87 -6.55 1.72 -4.09
N ILE A 88 -5.64 1.74 -3.12
CA ILE A 88 -4.22 2.02 -3.33
C ILE A 88 -3.49 0.69 -3.52
N ALA A 89 -2.92 0.49 -4.70
CA ALA A 89 -2.07 -0.65 -5.02
C ALA A 89 -0.62 -0.33 -4.63
N ILE A 90 -0.11 -0.96 -3.58
CA ILE A 90 1.25 -0.68 -3.09
C ILE A 90 2.21 -1.73 -3.67
N PHE A 91 3.30 -1.26 -4.26
CA PHE A 91 4.36 -2.09 -4.82
C PHE A 91 5.69 -1.76 -4.13
N CYS A 92 6.49 -2.77 -3.84
CA CYS A 92 7.86 -2.57 -3.36
C CYS A 92 8.75 -2.18 -4.53
N ALA A 93 9.53 -1.11 -4.43
CA ALA A 93 10.45 -0.67 -5.49
C ALA A 93 11.51 -1.73 -5.84
N VAL A 94 11.83 -2.63 -4.90
CA VAL A 94 12.80 -3.72 -5.08
C VAL A 94 12.14 -4.96 -5.71
N GLY A 95 10.97 -5.35 -5.20
CA GLY A 95 10.28 -6.60 -5.61
C GLY A 95 9.32 -6.44 -6.80
N GLY A 96 8.87 -5.21 -7.07
CA GLY A 96 7.92 -4.89 -8.12
C GLY A 96 6.58 -5.63 -7.97
N VAL A 97 6.15 -6.27 -9.06
CA VAL A 97 4.89 -7.04 -9.11
C VAL A 97 5.14 -8.52 -8.79
N GLU A 98 4.70 -8.91 -7.60
CA GLU A 98 4.76 -10.29 -7.13
C GLU A 98 3.52 -11.12 -7.49
N PRO A 99 3.58 -12.48 -7.48
CA PRO A 99 2.44 -13.34 -7.79
C PRO A 99 1.18 -13.04 -6.96
N GLN A 100 1.37 -12.66 -5.70
CA GLN A 100 0.25 -12.25 -4.84
C GLN A 100 -0.34 -10.91 -5.27
N SER A 101 0.50 -9.96 -5.72
CA SER A 101 0.04 -8.68 -6.25
C SER A 101 -0.86 -8.89 -7.47
N GLU A 102 -0.51 -9.84 -8.34
CA GLU A 102 -1.38 -10.21 -9.48
C GLU A 102 -2.73 -10.77 -9.03
N THR A 103 -2.72 -11.59 -7.98
CA THR A 103 -3.94 -12.23 -7.48
C THR A 103 -4.93 -11.18 -6.97
N VAL A 104 -4.47 -10.25 -6.11
CA VAL A 104 -5.32 -9.18 -5.58
C VAL A 104 -5.70 -8.16 -6.65
N TRP A 105 -4.84 -7.94 -7.64
CA TRP A 105 -5.15 -7.09 -8.79
C TRP A 105 -6.32 -7.64 -9.60
N ARG A 106 -6.31 -8.95 -9.93
CA ARG A 106 -7.41 -9.61 -10.63
C ARG A 106 -8.72 -9.60 -9.83
N GLN A 107 -8.64 -9.70 -8.50
CA GLN A 107 -9.81 -9.54 -7.63
C GLN A 107 -10.40 -8.12 -7.75
N ALA A 108 -9.54 -7.09 -7.78
CA ALA A 108 -9.99 -5.71 -7.96
C ALA A 108 -10.56 -5.45 -9.37
N ASP A 109 -10.02 -6.11 -10.40
CA ASP A 109 -10.58 -6.09 -11.76
C ASP A 109 -12.00 -6.67 -11.79
N LYS A 110 -12.23 -7.81 -11.12
CA LYS A 110 -13.54 -8.48 -11.06
C LYS A 110 -14.66 -7.57 -10.53
N TYR A 111 -14.34 -6.67 -9.61
CA TYR A 111 -15.31 -5.73 -9.02
C TYR A 111 -15.21 -4.32 -9.61
N ASN A 112 -14.42 -4.12 -10.67
CA ASN A 112 -14.22 -2.83 -11.33
C ASN A 112 -13.77 -1.70 -10.37
N VAL A 113 -12.97 -2.03 -9.37
CA VAL A 113 -12.49 -1.05 -8.38
C VAL A 113 -11.39 -0.18 -9.01
N PRO A 114 -11.56 1.15 -9.09
CA PRO A 114 -10.53 2.08 -9.55
C PRO A 114 -9.31 2.10 -8.62
N ARG A 115 -8.11 2.36 -9.16
CA ARG A 115 -6.87 2.17 -8.41
C ARG A 115 -5.83 3.22 -8.72
N ILE A 116 -5.10 3.61 -7.68
CA ILE A 116 -3.85 4.34 -7.80
C ILE A 116 -2.69 3.42 -7.41
N ALA A 117 -1.57 3.49 -8.12
CA ALA A 117 -0.37 2.74 -7.78
C ALA A 117 0.56 3.60 -6.91
N PHE A 118 1.11 3.02 -5.85
CA PHE A 118 2.09 3.64 -4.97
C PHE A 118 3.35 2.76 -4.92
N VAL A 119 4.46 3.27 -5.45
CA VAL A 119 5.75 2.58 -5.40
C VAL A 119 6.44 2.97 -4.10
N ASN A 120 6.47 2.04 -3.15
CA ASN A 120 7.04 2.20 -1.82
C ASN A 120 8.48 1.66 -1.73
N LYS A 121 9.20 2.01 -0.67
CA LYS A 121 10.57 1.55 -0.39
C LYS A 121 11.62 2.01 -1.42
N MET A 122 11.45 3.21 -1.98
CA MET A 122 12.43 3.82 -2.89
C MET A 122 13.79 4.08 -2.23
N ASP A 123 13.84 4.12 -0.90
CA ASP A 123 15.03 4.26 -0.06
C ASP A 123 15.89 2.98 0.03
N ARG A 124 15.41 1.83 -0.46
CA ARG A 124 16.11 0.55 -0.34
C ARG A 124 17.11 0.31 -1.47
N VAL A 125 18.19 -0.39 -1.17
CA VAL A 125 19.15 -0.87 -2.17
C VAL A 125 18.42 -1.77 -3.18
N GLY A 126 18.60 -1.47 -4.47
CA GLY A 126 17.92 -2.17 -5.57
C GLY A 126 16.50 -1.67 -5.85
N ALA A 127 16.09 -0.53 -5.28
CA ALA A 127 14.85 0.14 -5.66
C ALA A 127 14.93 0.62 -7.11
N ASP A 128 13.94 0.26 -7.93
CA ASP A 128 13.84 0.71 -9.32
C ASP A 128 12.37 1.00 -9.69
N TYR A 129 12.05 2.29 -9.80
CA TYR A 129 10.70 2.76 -10.14
C TYR A 129 10.25 2.34 -11.55
N PHE A 130 11.15 2.40 -12.53
CA PHE A 130 10.82 2.09 -13.92
C PHE A 130 10.64 0.59 -14.11
N PHE A 131 11.42 -0.23 -13.40
CA PHE A 131 11.20 -1.67 -13.31
C PHE A 131 9.80 -1.99 -12.80
N VAL A 132 9.36 -1.39 -11.68
CA VAL A 132 8.00 -1.60 -11.16
C VAL A 132 6.93 -1.16 -12.18
N THR A 133 7.11 0.00 -12.79
CA THR A 133 6.17 0.53 -13.80
C THR A 133 6.06 -0.40 -15.00
N ASN A 134 7.18 -0.92 -15.51
CA ASN A 134 7.20 -1.90 -16.59
C ASN A 134 6.54 -3.21 -16.20
N MET A 135 6.77 -3.71 -14.97
CA MET A 135 6.09 -4.91 -14.49
C MET A 135 4.58 -4.73 -14.35
N ILE A 136 4.10 -3.55 -13.94
CA ILE A 136 2.66 -3.26 -13.90
C ILE A 136 2.07 -3.38 -15.31
N LYS A 137 2.76 -2.85 -16.32
CA LYS A 137 2.34 -3.01 -17.72
C LYS A 137 2.37 -4.46 -18.18
N ASP A 138 3.47 -5.16 -17.94
CA ASP A 138 3.73 -6.46 -18.55
C ASP A 138 3.02 -7.62 -17.85
N ARG A 139 2.96 -7.60 -16.51
CA ARG A 139 2.35 -8.67 -15.70
C ARG A 139 0.87 -8.41 -15.40
N LEU A 140 0.54 -7.18 -15.02
CA LEU A 140 -0.86 -6.83 -14.68
C LEU A 140 -1.68 -6.43 -15.91
N LYS A 141 -1.04 -6.30 -17.09
CA LYS A 141 -1.68 -5.86 -18.34
C LYS A 141 -2.40 -4.51 -18.19
N ALA A 142 -1.89 -3.67 -17.29
CA ALA A 142 -2.42 -2.35 -17.03
C ALA A 142 -1.72 -1.28 -17.89
N ASN A 143 -2.29 -0.08 -17.94
CA ASN A 143 -1.67 1.08 -18.58
C ASN A 143 -1.24 2.10 -17.51
N PRO A 144 -0.07 1.94 -16.87
CA PRO A 144 0.35 2.85 -15.82
C PRO A 144 0.60 4.26 -16.40
N LEU A 145 0.09 5.28 -15.71
CA LEU A 145 0.32 6.68 -16.02
C LEU A 145 1.11 7.31 -14.87
N PRO A 146 2.43 7.55 -15.04
CA PRO A 146 3.23 8.23 -14.02
C PRO A 146 2.70 9.64 -13.74
N LEU A 147 2.38 9.93 -12.48
CA LEU A 147 2.05 11.28 -12.00
C LEU A 147 3.24 11.94 -11.30
N THR A 148 4.15 11.13 -10.76
CA THR A 148 5.37 11.58 -10.09
C THR A 148 6.57 10.76 -10.56
N LEU A 149 7.75 11.36 -10.54
CA LEU A 149 9.03 10.68 -10.79
C LEU A 149 9.96 10.81 -9.59
N PRO A 150 10.67 9.75 -9.17
CA PRO A 150 11.64 9.84 -8.09
C PRO A 150 12.90 10.59 -8.54
N ILE A 151 13.52 11.31 -7.60
CA ILE A 151 14.87 11.85 -7.75
C ILE A 151 15.82 10.95 -6.97
N GLY A 152 16.62 10.18 -7.72
CA GLY A 152 17.50 9.15 -7.17
C GLY A 152 16.77 7.87 -6.75
N GLU A 153 17.54 6.91 -6.27
CA GLU A 153 17.09 5.60 -5.79
C GLU A 153 18.00 5.11 -4.66
N GLY A 154 17.49 4.21 -3.81
CA GLY A 154 18.22 3.72 -2.65
C GLY A 154 18.63 4.86 -1.71
N GLU A 155 19.90 4.86 -1.29
CA GLU A 155 20.45 5.92 -0.41
C GLU A 155 20.48 7.30 -1.08
N MET A 156 20.39 7.37 -2.41
CA MET A 156 20.38 8.62 -3.17
C MET A 156 18.97 9.16 -3.38
N PHE A 157 17.92 8.44 -2.94
CA PHE A 157 16.54 8.91 -3.05
C PHE A 157 16.33 10.14 -2.17
N ASN A 158 16.10 11.29 -2.80
CA ASN A 158 16.08 12.58 -2.09
C ASN A 158 14.86 13.45 -2.40
N GLY A 159 13.94 12.98 -3.25
CA GLY A 159 12.74 13.72 -3.57
C GLY A 159 11.90 13.09 -4.67
N ILE A 160 10.84 13.81 -5.02
CA ILE A 160 9.93 13.47 -6.10
C ILE A 160 9.68 14.71 -6.96
N ILE A 161 9.55 14.52 -8.26
CA ILE A 161 9.10 15.52 -9.23
C ILE A 161 7.61 15.27 -9.46
N ASP A 162 6.79 16.28 -9.24
CA ASP A 162 5.39 16.29 -9.62
C ASP A 162 5.26 16.64 -11.11
N LEU A 163 4.51 15.85 -11.87
CA LEU A 163 4.28 16.06 -13.31
C LEU A 163 2.94 16.73 -13.63
N LEU A 164 2.09 16.98 -12.62
CA LEU A 164 0.82 17.68 -12.75
C LEU A 164 1.01 19.21 -12.82
#